data_AF-A0A958IHE1-F1
#
_entry.id   AF-A0A958IHE1-F1
#
_cell.length_a   1.000
_cell.length_b   1.000
_cell.length_c   1.000
_cell.angle_alpha   90.00
_cell.angle_beta   90.00
_cell.angle_gamma   90.00
#
_symmetry.space_group_name_H-M   'P 1'
#
loop_
_entity.id
_entity.type
_entity.pdbx_description
1 polymer ?
#
loop_
_entity_poly.entity_id
_entity_poly.type
_entity_poly.pdbx_seq_one_letter_code
_entity_poly.pdbx_strand_id
1 'polypeptide(L)'
;MTSIKQLSDVFDDIICGNGVKRSLHDLSFNGQDYSTLFVERLVAQNFKPAVVKSINVDVGIRFPAFILLNGVALYGHLFWEVFTDKRKRKIWGSVIRNEKGDWKHVIPGNSTKEIYINLEQPQSVDINYLT
;
A
#
# COMPACT_ATOMS: atom_id res chain seq x y z
N MET A 1 -21.71 -10.78 18.42
CA MET A 1 -20.30 -10.64 18.82
C MET A 1 -19.46 -11.22 17.69
N THR A 2 -18.75 -10.38 16.93
CA THR A 2 -17.80 -10.88 15.93
C THR A 2 -16.63 -11.51 16.68
N SER A 3 -16.33 -12.78 16.42
CA SER A 3 -15.17 -13.43 17.03
C SER A 3 -13.87 -12.88 16.43
N ILE A 4 -12.78 -12.88 17.19
CA ILE A 4 -11.45 -12.42 16.72
C ILE A 4 -11.01 -13.19 15.45
N LYS A 5 -11.39 -14.47 15.35
CA LYS A 5 -11.12 -15.31 14.17
C LYS A 5 -11.79 -14.76 12.92
N GLN A 6 -13.07 -14.38 13.02
CA GLN A 6 -13.81 -13.77 11.91
C GLN A 6 -13.22 -12.42 11.48
N LEU A 7 -12.68 -11.62 12.42
CA LEU A 7 -12.07 -10.34 12.08
C LEU A 7 -10.71 -10.50 11.39
N SER A 8 -9.95 -11.53 11.77
CA SER A 8 -8.69 -11.86 11.09
C SER A 8 -8.92 -12.27 9.64
N ASP A 9 -9.95 -13.07 9.38
CA ASP A 9 -10.35 -13.47 8.02
C ASP A 9 -10.74 -12.25 7.17
N VAL A 10 -11.50 -11.31 7.74
CA VAL A 10 -11.85 -10.05 7.06
C VAL A 10 -10.62 -9.21 6.72
N PHE A 11 -9.63 -9.15 7.62
CA PHE A 11 -8.38 -8.43 7.34
C PHE A 11 -7.54 -9.11 6.27
N ASP A 12 -7.48 -10.44 6.26
CA ASP A 12 -6.82 -11.18 5.19
C ASP A 12 -7.50 -10.90 3.84
N ASP A 13 -8.83 -10.87 3.81
CA ASP A 13 -9.60 -10.52 2.61
C ASP A 13 -9.30 -9.09 2.13
N ILE A 14 -9.20 -8.13 3.05
CA ILE A 14 -8.78 -6.76 2.74
C ILE A 14 -7.34 -6.72 2.22
N ILE A 15 -6.40 -7.42 2.85
CA ILE A 15 -4.96 -7.37 2.51
C ILE A 15 -4.71 -8.02 1.13
N CYS A 16 -5.34 -9.17 0.90
CA CYS A 16 -5.20 -9.94 -0.34
C CYS A 16 -6.10 -9.40 -1.47
N GLY A 17 -7.15 -8.64 -1.14
CA GLY A 17 -8.13 -8.15 -2.09
C GLY A 17 -9.14 -9.22 -2.51
N ASN A 18 -9.46 -10.16 -1.62
CA ASN A 18 -10.43 -11.24 -1.86
C ASN A 18 -11.83 -10.71 -1.58
N GLY A 19 -12.64 -10.48 -2.62
CA GLY A 19 -14.01 -9.98 -2.46
C GLY A 19 -14.14 -8.56 -1.90
N VAL A 20 -13.03 -7.93 -1.47
CA VAL A 20 -12.98 -6.58 -0.94
C VAL A 20 -11.99 -5.73 -1.74
N LYS A 21 -12.42 -4.52 -2.14
CA LYS A 21 -11.55 -3.59 -2.85
C LYS A 21 -10.46 -3.08 -1.91
N ARG A 22 -9.20 -3.28 -2.29
CA ARG A 22 -8.05 -2.64 -1.64
C ARG A 22 -8.09 -1.14 -1.91
N SER A 23 -8.29 -0.35 -0.86
CA SER A 23 -8.35 1.11 -0.95
C SER A 23 -8.04 1.75 0.41
N LEU A 24 -8.96 2.50 1.00
CA LEU A 24 -8.86 3.04 2.34
C LEU A 24 -9.84 2.29 3.23
N HIS A 25 -9.35 1.81 4.37
CA HIS A 25 -10.15 1.06 5.34
C HIS A 25 -9.93 1.64 6.74
N ASP A 26 -11.02 1.94 7.43
CA ASP A 26 -11.01 2.26 8.86
C ASP A 26 -10.71 0.96 9.63
N LEU A 27 -9.78 1.02 10.58
CA LEU A 27 -9.37 -0.10 11.41
C LEU A 27 -10.09 -0.10 12.77
N SER A 28 -11.02 0.83 12.97
CA SER A 28 -11.90 0.86 14.12
C SER A 28 -13.24 0.20 13.83
N PHE A 29 -13.74 -0.57 14.80
CA PHE A 29 -15.06 -1.17 14.72
C PHE A 29 -15.70 -1.15 16.11
N ASN A 30 -16.94 -0.66 16.20
CA ASN A 30 -17.66 -0.46 17.47
C ASN A 30 -16.85 0.32 18.53
N GLY A 31 -16.09 1.33 18.10
CA GLY A 31 -15.28 2.18 18.98
C GLY A 31 -13.98 1.55 19.47
N GLN A 32 -13.64 0.33 19.02
CA GLN A 32 -12.38 -0.33 19.31
C GLN A 32 -11.43 -0.24 18.11
N ASP A 33 -10.17 0.13 18.35
CA ASP A 33 -9.10 0.12 17.35
C ASP A 33 -8.49 -1.28 17.21
N TYR A 34 -8.36 -1.75 15.96
CA TYR A 34 -7.78 -3.03 15.60
C TYR A 34 -6.50 -2.90 14.77
N SER A 35 -5.85 -1.72 14.79
CA SER A 35 -4.61 -1.46 14.05
C SER A 35 -3.51 -2.49 14.33
N THR A 36 -3.33 -2.91 15.58
CA THR A 36 -2.34 -3.94 15.95
C THR A 36 -2.63 -5.29 15.29
N LEU A 37 -3.90 -5.74 15.33
CA LEU A 37 -4.30 -6.98 14.68
C LEU A 37 -4.10 -6.90 13.16
N PHE A 38 -4.41 -5.76 12.55
CA PHE A 38 -4.18 -5.55 11.12
C PHE A 38 -2.70 -5.66 10.75
N VAL A 39 -1.79 -5.11 11.58
CA VAL A 39 -0.33 -5.25 11.40
C VAL A 39 0.09 -6.71 11.49
N GLU A 40 -0.41 -7.46 12.47
CA GLU A 40 -0.11 -8.89 12.60
C GLU A 40 -0.54 -9.66 11.34
N ARG A 41 -1.72 -9.37 10.81
CA ARG A 41 -2.20 -9.97 9.55
C ARG A 41 -1.36 -9.54 8.35
N LEU A 42 -0.96 -8.27 8.26
CA LEU A 42 -0.05 -7.80 7.20
C LEU A 42 1.25 -8.61 7.17
N VAL A 43 1.88 -8.78 8.33
CA VAL A 43 3.13 -9.55 8.45
C VAL A 43 2.90 -11.02 8.06
N ALA A 44 1.78 -11.61 8.46
CA ALA A 44 1.41 -12.97 8.07
C ALA A 44 1.22 -13.13 6.54
N GLN A 45 0.88 -12.05 5.84
CA GLN A 45 0.74 -11.99 4.37
C GLN A 45 1.99 -11.41 3.69
N ASN A 46 3.16 -11.49 4.33
CA ASN A 46 4.47 -11.03 3.84
C ASN A 46 4.60 -9.52 3.59
N PHE A 47 3.69 -8.70 4.14
CA PHE A 47 3.88 -7.25 4.17
C PHE A 47 4.75 -6.88 5.36
N LYS A 48 6.02 -6.55 5.09
CA LYS A 48 7.01 -6.24 6.12
C LYS A 48 7.16 -4.73 6.28
N PRO A 49 7.36 -4.22 7.51
CA PRO A 49 7.63 -2.79 7.72
C PRO A 49 8.96 -2.42 7.07
N ALA A 50 8.97 -1.34 6.30
CA ALA A 50 10.16 -0.82 5.66
C ALA A 50 10.05 0.69 5.43
N VAL A 51 11.19 1.37 5.47
CA VAL A 51 11.25 2.81 5.22
C VAL A 51 11.29 3.07 3.72
N VAL A 52 10.46 3.99 3.22
CA VAL A 52 10.36 4.29 1.78
C VAL A 52 11.72 4.57 1.13
N LYS A 53 12.57 5.39 1.77
CA LYS A 53 13.90 5.71 1.23
C LYS A 53 14.82 4.50 1.08
N SER A 54 14.72 3.50 1.94
CA SER A 54 15.63 2.34 1.94
C SER A 54 15.23 1.24 0.97
N ILE A 55 14.03 1.29 0.39
CA ILE A 55 13.55 0.26 -0.52
C ILE A 55 14.00 0.58 -1.95
N ASN A 56 14.66 -0.39 -2.58
CA ASN A 56 15.00 -0.33 -4.00
C ASN A 56 13.85 -0.90 -4.83
N VAL A 57 13.51 -0.22 -5.92
CA VAL A 57 12.49 -0.64 -6.87
C VAL A 57 13.01 -0.33 -8.27
N ASP A 58 12.85 -1.26 -9.19
CA ASP A 58 13.22 -1.06 -10.58
C ASP A 58 12.13 -0.28 -11.34
N VAL A 59 12.52 0.40 -12.41
CA VAL A 59 11.55 1.05 -13.31
C VAL A 59 10.72 -0.02 -14.00
N GLY A 60 9.40 0.21 -14.13
CA GLY A 60 8.48 -0.78 -14.68
C GLY A 60 8.05 -1.86 -13.69
N ILE A 61 8.52 -1.81 -12.45
CA ILE A 61 8.06 -2.66 -11.35
C ILE A 61 7.35 -1.80 -10.31
N ARG A 62 6.27 -2.34 -9.76
CA ARG A 62 5.63 -1.81 -8.55
C ARG A 62 5.42 -2.92 -7.53
N PHE A 63 5.50 -2.55 -6.26
CA PHE A 63 5.23 -3.45 -5.15
C PHE A 63 4.00 -2.97 -4.38
N PRO A 64 3.06 -3.87 -4.03
CA PRO A 64 1.90 -3.52 -3.22
C PRO A 64 2.34 -3.14 -1.81
N ALA A 65 1.74 -2.09 -1.25
CA ALA A 65 2.07 -1.63 0.08
C ALA A 65 0.90 -0.93 0.77
N PHE A 66 0.89 -1.02 2.10
CA PHE A 66 -0.04 -0.31 2.98
C PHE A 66 0.68 0.77 3.78
N ILE A 67 -0.05 1.84 4.08
CA ILE A 67 0.32 2.84 5.07
C ILE A 67 -0.74 2.86 6.14
N LEU A 68 -0.32 2.86 7.39
CA LEU A 68 -1.20 3.04 8.54
C LEU A 68 -1.09 4.48 9.04
N LEU A 69 -2.22 5.19 9.10
CA LEU A 69 -2.31 6.57 9.58
C LEU A 69 -3.55 6.70 10.45
N ASN A 70 -3.36 7.00 11.73
CA ASN A 70 -4.46 7.37 12.65
C ASN A 70 -5.65 6.39 12.61
N GLY A 71 -5.38 5.07 12.72
CA GLY A 71 -6.42 4.05 12.68
C GLY A 71 -6.97 3.74 11.28
N VAL A 72 -6.32 4.21 10.21
CA VAL A 72 -6.73 3.95 8.82
C VAL A 72 -5.61 3.25 8.06
N ALA A 73 -5.95 2.18 7.34
CA ALA A 73 -5.09 1.52 6.37
C ALA A 73 -5.34 2.06 4.96
N LEU A 74 -4.30 2.60 4.31
CA LEU A 74 -4.33 3.01 2.92
C LEU A 74 -3.50 2.07 2.05
N TYR A 75 -4.13 1.50 1.04
CA TYR A 75 -3.47 0.69 0.03
C TYR A 75 -2.90 1.54 -1.11
N GLY A 76 -1.73 1.15 -1.58
CA GLY A 76 -1.02 1.79 -2.67
C GLY A 76 0.09 0.90 -3.21
N HIS A 77 0.98 1.51 -3.98
CA HIS A 77 2.16 0.84 -4.50
C HIS A 77 3.39 1.72 -4.34
N LEU A 78 4.55 1.10 -4.11
CA LEU A 78 5.85 1.74 -4.25
C LEU A 78 6.41 1.45 -5.65
N PHE A 79 6.75 2.50 -6.41
CA PHE A 79 7.17 2.39 -7.80
C PHE A 79 7.91 3.64 -8.29
N TRP A 80 8.47 3.57 -9.50
CA TRP A 80 8.94 4.74 -10.23
C TRP A 80 7.83 5.31 -11.11
N GLU A 81 7.43 6.54 -10.82
CA GLU A 81 6.65 7.33 -11.75
C GLU A 81 7.58 7.93 -12.81
N VAL A 82 7.34 7.56 -14.06
CA VAL A 82 8.12 8.01 -15.22
C VAL A 82 7.31 9.08 -15.94
N PHE A 83 7.94 10.23 -16.21
CA PHE A 83 7.37 11.28 -17.06
C PHE A 83 8.03 11.27 -18.43
N THR A 84 9.36 11.07 -18.44
CA THR A 84 10.21 10.86 -19.62
C THR A 84 11.39 9.99 -19.21
N ASP A 85 12.18 9.51 -20.17
CA ASP A 85 13.40 8.71 -19.91
C ASP A 85 14.37 9.40 -18.92
N LYS A 86 14.45 10.72 -18.97
CA LYS A 86 15.32 11.54 -18.12
C LYS A 86 14.64 12.03 -16.84
N ARG A 87 13.30 12.01 -16.78
CA ARG A 87 12.52 12.54 -15.66
C ARG A 87 11.64 11.44 -15.07
N LYS A 88 12.10 10.92 -13.94
CA LYS A 88 11.40 9.91 -13.15
C LYS A 88 11.56 10.18 -11.65
N ARG A 89 10.62 9.71 -10.84
CA ARG A 89 10.69 9.79 -9.37
C ARG A 89 10.18 8.51 -8.72
N LYS A 90 10.88 8.03 -7.69
CA LYS A 90 10.36 6.97 -6.81
C LYS A 90 9.29 7.58 -5.89
N ILE A 91 8.13 6.95 -5.82
CA ILE A 91 7.05 7.34 -4.91
C ILE A 91 6.33 6.10 -4.38
N TRP A 92 5.73 6.24 -3.20
CA TRP A 92 4.55 5.46 -2.86
C TRP A 92 3.31 6.27 -3.26
N GLY A 93 2.38 5.67 -3.99
CA GLY A 93 1.13 6.29 -4.41
C GLY A 93 -0.08 5.44 -4.03
N SER A 94 -1.07 6.04 -3.37
CA SER A 94 -2.32 5.35 -3.01
C SER A 94 -3.14 5.01 -4.26
N VAL A 95 -3.89 3.90 -4.25
CA VAL A 95 -4.80 3.60 -5.36
C VAL A 95 -5.97 4.57 -5.51
N ILE A 96 -6.20 5.43 -4.52
CA ILE A 96 -7.21 6.49 -4.56
C ILE A 96 -6.69 7.64 -5.40
N ARG A 97 -7.52 8.12 -6.34
CA ARG A 97 -7.24 9.29 -7.17
C ARG A 97 -7.96 10.54 -6.65
N ASN A 98 -7.40 11.71 -6.91
CA ASN A 98 -8.10 12.98 -6.73
C ASN A 98 -9.01 13.27 -7.96
N GLU A 99 -9.73 14.39 -7.94
CA GLU A 99 -10.63 14.82 -9.02
C GLU A 99 -9.93 15.02 -10.37
N LYS A 100 -8.62 15.24 -10.36
CA LYS A 100 -7.79 15.41 -11.56
C LYS A 100 -7.21 14.10 -12.09
N GLY A 101 -7.46 12.97 -11.41
CA GLY A 101 -6.89 11.67 -11.74
C GLY A 101 -5.49 11.41 -11.17
N ASP A 102 -4.89 12.36 -10.44
CA ASP A 102 -3.60 12.18 -9.79
C ASP A 102 -3.74 11.30 -8.53
N TRP A 103 -2.63 10.74 -8.06
CA TRP A 103 -2.58 10.03 -6.78
C TRP A 103 -3.02 10.94 -5.64
N LYS A 104 -4.08 10.55 -4.90
CA LYS A 104 -4.61 11.38 -3.80
C LYS A 104 -3.61 11.48 -2.64
N HIS A 105 -2.96 10.37 -2.29
CA HIS A 105 -1.92 10.33 -1.27
C HIS A 105 -0.62 9.86 -1.90
N VAL A 106 0.45 10.64 -1.69
CA VAL A 106 1.78 10.39 -2.24
C VAL A 106 2.82 10.53 -1.16
N ILE A 107 3.75 9.58 -1.11
CA ILE A 107 4.96 9.70 -0.29
C ILE A 107 6.18 9.73 -1.19
N PRO A 108 7.01 10.79 -1.09
CA PRO A 108 8.25 10.88 -1.84
C PRO A 108 9.22 9.74 -1.53
N GLY A 109 9.93 9.27 -2.55
CA GLY A 109 10.90 8.19 -2.45
C GLY A 109 12.10 8.45 -1.54
N ASN A 110 12.33 9.69 -1.11
CA ASN A 110 13.36 10.06 -0.13
C ASN A 110 12.83 10.16 1.31
N SER A 111 11.53 9.87 1.53
CA SER A 111 10.89 9.95 2.83
C SER A 111 11.40 8.89 3.80
N THR A 112 11.46 9.25 5.08
CA THR A 112 11.68 8.34 6.21
C THR A 112 10.41 7.67 6.70
N LYS A 113 9.27 7.85 6.02
CA LYS A 113 8.02 7.20 6.40
C LYS A 113 8.15 5.68 6.26
N GLU A 114 7.64 4.98 7.27
CA GLU A 114 7.46 3.54 7.24
C GLU A 114 6.17 3.16 6.48
N ILE A 115 6.27 2.10 5.68
CA ILE A 115 5.18 1.44 4.98
C ILE A 115 5.27 -0.06 5.22
N TYR A 116 4.16 -0.77 5.07
CA TYR A 116 4.11 -2.24 5.06
C TYR A 116 4.09 -2.70 3.62
N ILE A 117 5.18 -3.27 3.13
CA ILE A 117 5.38 -3.59 1.71
C ILE A 117 5.59 -5.08 1.52
N ASN A 118 4.98 -5.64 0.47
CA ASN A 118 5.25 -7.03 0.07
C ASN A 118 6.19 -7.02 -1.13
N LEU A 119 7.49 -7.19 -0.85
CA LEU A 119 8.55 -7.27 -1.86
C LEU A 119 8.58 -8.61 -2.61
N GLU A 120 7.85 -9.61 -2.11
CA GLU A 120 7.74 -10.93 -2.73
C GLU A 120 6.63 -10.96 -3.80
N GLN A 121 5.89 -9.87 -3.97
CA GLN A 121 4.83 -9.72 -4.97
C GLN A 121 5.11 -8.57 -5.96
N PRO A 122 6.21 -8.65 -6.76
CA PRO A 122 6.46 -7.68 -7.81
C PRO A 122 5.34 -7.71 -8.86
N GLN A 123 4.94 -6.54 -9.33
CA GLN A 123 3.98 -6.38 -10.41
C GLN A 123 4.63 -5.58 -11.53
N SER A 124 4.68 -6.16 -12.73
CA SER A 124 5.10 -5.45 -13.93
C SER A 124 4.07 -4.40 -14.32
N VAL A 125 4.55 -3.24 -14.74
CA VAL A 125 3.76 -2.13 -15.26
C VAL A 125 4.29 -1.80 -16.64
N ASP A 126 3.39 -1.66 -17.61
CA ASP A 126 3.79 -1.20 -18.93
C ASP A 126 4.22 0.27 -18.86
N ILE A 127 5.45 0.53 -19.29
CA ILE A 127 6.06 1.86 -19.32
C ILE A 127 6.12 2.44 -20.74
N ASN A 128 5.67 1.69 -21.76
CA ASN A 128 5.88 2.00 -23.18
C ASN A 128 4.90 3.03 -23.79
N TYR A 129 4.20 3.82 -22.97
CA TYR A 129 3.22 4.80 -23.47
C TYR A 129 3.62 6.27 -23.26
N LEU A 130 4.91 6.58 -23.07
CA LEU A 130 5.38 7.94 -22.78
C LEU A 130 6.45 8.50 -23.74
N THR A 131 6.60 7.91 -24.92
CA THR A 131 7.36 8.50 -26.04
C THR A 131 6.46 9.32 -26.94
#